data_AF-A0A2Z5PMH8-F1
#
_entry.id   AF-A0A2Z5PMH8-F1
#
_cell.length_a   1.000
_cell.length_b   1.000
_cell.length_c   1.000
_cell.angle_alpha   90.00
_cell.angle_beta   90.00
_cell.angle_gamma   90.00
#
_symmetry.space_group_name_H-M   'P 1'
#
loop_
_entity.id
_entity.type
_entity.pdbx_description
1 polymer ?
#
loop_
_entity_poly.entity_id
_entity_poly.type
_entity_poly.pdbx_seq_one_letter_code
_entity_poly.pdbx_strand_id
1 'polypeptide(L)'
;MKEQVIDIATKDVVTVSPDTPISKAVGTMENKKFHNLIVEKDDDIYLVTMHDLLLGNSVHQQVEDLMFRPFCVKMNTQVIDAAFEMINSGQRVAPVIDENDKLIGIITDYDVMKCAAESELLKDVKIDKIMTKSPVTIDIDESIGKARSLMMKYNIGRLIVLDMDGKPIGMVTEDDIVKKVFKPKTKMTVGELTGNKVPRMAQPVSMIINKPLITANIGDSVAEVAEILEQQDIRGIPIFKNDTLRGIVTRLDILKYLRDLRAESMVEVEIQGDFDEDQRELAERILFNEIKKIAIYSKKIHWIKLAVKKERDKGGVPNYSVKTYVKTPRKLYVAEGKPKLSSTKRIDWDGEEMELVAEKQRWDFIEVLKDALDSVKKQMNIDKEKRQSKALNIGKKEIMAEEFSETPTENEE
;
A
#
# COMPACT_ATOMS: atom_id res chain seq x y z
N MET A 1 -9.50 -3.29 7.33
CA MET A 1 -9.20 -3.84 6.01
C MET A 1 -8.67 -5.28 6.17
N LYS A 2 -9.56 -6.22 6.49
CA LYS A 2 -9.25 -7.67 6.58
C LYS A 2 -9.92 -8.48 5.45
N GLU A 3 -10.70 -7.80 4.63
CA GLU A 3 -11.39 -8.31 3.46
C GLU A 3 -10.37 -8.91 2.48
N GLN A 4 -10.78 -9.94 1.76
CA GLN A 4 -9.97 -10.50 0.69
C GLN A 4 -10.26 -9.76 -0.62
N VAL A 5 -9.28 -9.75 -1.51
CA VAL A 5 -9.40 -9.09 -2.82
C VAL A 5 -10.62 -9.58 -3.59
N ILE A 6 -10.90 -10.89 -3.58
CA ILE A 6 -12.05 -11.47 -4.30
C ILE A 6 -13.42 -10.97 -3.82
N ASP A 7 -13.50 -10.46 -2.58
CA ASP A 7 -14.75 -9.96 -2.00
C ASP A 7 -15.14 -8.59 -2.57
N ILE A 8 -14.15 -7.80 -3.00
CA ILE A 8 -14.35 -6.43 -3.48
C ILE A 8 -13.97 -6.23 -4.96
N ALA A 9 -13.19 -7.15 -5.54
CA ALA A 9 -12.75 -7.05 -6.91
C ALA A 9 -13.93 -7.13 -7.90
N THR A 10 -13.81 -6.39 -9.00
CA THR A 10 -14.75 -6.49 -10.12
C THR A 10 -14.51 -7.80 -10.87
N LYS A 11 -15.54 -8.66 -10.93
CA LYS A 11 -15.44 -10.01 -11.54
C LYS A 11 -15.73 -10.02 -13.04
N ASP A 12 -16.58 -9.12 -13.52
CA ASP A 12 -16.86 -8.96 -14.95
C ASP A 12 -15.79 -8.08 -15.59
N VAL A 13 -14.68 -8.71 -15.94
CA VAL A 13 -13.52 -8.00 -16.49
C VAL A 13 -13.73 -7.76 -17.97
N VAL A 14 -13.75 -6.49 -18.37
CA VAL A 14 -13.77 -6.13 -19.79
C VAL A 14 -12.38 -6.25 -20.36
N THR A 15 -12.22 -7.15 -21.34
CA THR A 15 -10.97 -7.36 -22.07
C THR A 15 -11.06 -6.82 -23.51
N VAL A 16 -9.90 -6.52 -24.09
CA VAL A 16 -9.76 -6.18 -25.51
C VAL A 16 -8.60 -6.98 -26.13
N SER A 17 -8.57 -7.04 -27.45
CA SER A 17 -7.47 -7.67 -28.20
C SER A 17 -6.34 -6.65 -28.49
N PRO A 18 -5.09 -7.11 -28.71
CA PRO A 18 -3.93 -6.22 -28.96
C PRO A 18 -4.11 -5.29 -30.16
N ASP A 19 -4.80 -5.77 -31.20
CA ASP A 19 -5.10 -5.03 -32.43
C ASP A 19 -6.19 -3.95 -32.25
N THR A 20 -6.80 -3.85 -31.07
CA THR A 20 -7.82 -2.85 -30.76
C THR A 20 -7.26 -1.44 -30.92
N PRO A 21 -7.89 -0.57 -31.75
CA PRO A 21 -7.43 0.81 -31.90
C PRO A 21 -7.62 1.63 -30.62
N ILE A 22 -6.71 2.59 -30.37
CA ILE A 22 -6.80 3.52 -29.23
C ILE A 22 -8.18 4.19 -29.16
N SER A 23 -8.75 4.65 -30.28
CA SER A 23 -10.08 5.26 -30.30
C SER A 23 -11.19 4.34 -29.78
N LYS A 24 -11.13 3.04 -30.08
CA LYS A 24 -12.08 2.04 -29.58
C LYS A 24 -11.84 1.77 -28.09
N ALA A 25 -10.57 1.65 -27.68
CA ALA A 25 -10.21 1.48 -26.27
C ALA A 25 -10.72 2.65 -25.39
N VAL A 26 -10.50 3.89 -25.82
CA VAL A 26 -11.03 5.10 -25.16
C VAL A 26 -12.57 5.07 -25.07
N GLY A 27 -13.24 4.67 -26.16
CA GLY A 27 -14.70 4.51 -26.16
C GLY A 27 -15.20 3.45 -25.18
N THR A 28 -14.51 2.32 -25.09
CA THR A 28 -14.84 1.25 -24.13
C THR A 28 -14.66 1.72 -22.68
N MET A 29 -13.51 2.32 -22.37
CA MET A 29 -13.19 2.87 -21.04
C MET A 29 -14.25 3.86 -20.56
N GLU A 30 -14.65 4.79 -21.43
CA GLU A 30 -15.67 5.78 -21.08
C GLU A 30 -17.06 5.18 -20.90
N ASN A 31 -17.53 4.35 -21.83
CA ASN A 31 -18.87 3.78 -21.79
C ASN A 31 -19.09 2.92 -20.54
N LYS A 32 -18.02 2.27 -20.08
CA LYS A 32 -18.05 1.39 -18.92
C LYS A 32 -17.55 2.06 -17.64
N LYS A 33 -17.12 3.33 -17.70
CA LYS A 33 -16.63 4.14 -16.58
C LYS A 33 -15.43 3.54 -15.82
N PHE A 34 -14.44 3.06 -16.54
CA PHE A 34 -13.15 2.65 -15.97
C PHE A 34 -11.99 3.23 -16.77
N HIS A 35 -10.80 3.27 -16.18
CA HIS A 35 -9.62 3.92 -16.77
C HIS A 35 -8.51 2.95 -17.17
N ASN A 36 -8.82 1.66 -17.19
CA ASN A 36 -7.90 0.57 -17.47
C ASN A 36 -8.62 -0.52 -18.27
N LEU A 37 -7.88 -1.19 -19.14
CA LEU A 37 -8.36 -2.29 -19.95
C LEU A 37 -7.36 -3.43 -19.86
N ILE A 38 -7.86 -4.62 -19.59
CA ILE A 38 -7.08 -5.83 -19.74
C ILE A 38 -6.99 -6.15 -21.23
N VAL A 39 -5.78 -6.48 -21.68
CA VAL A 39 -5.50 -6.93 -23.04
C VAL A 39 -5.05 -8.38 -22.96
N GLU A 40 -5.77 -9.29 -23.62
CA GLU A 40 -5.42 -10.71 -23.64
C GLU A 40 -4.67 -11.04 -24.92
N LYS A 41 -3.50 -11.67 -24.80
CA LYS A 41 -2.66 -12.08 -25.93
C LYS A 41 -1.97 -13.38 -25.59
N ASP A 42 -2.17 -14.43 -26.41
CA ASP A 42 -1.47 -15.72 -26.28
C ASP A 42 -1.54 -16.32 -24.85
N ASP A 43 -2.72 -16.27 -24.23
CA ASP A 43 -2.98 -16.65 -22.82
C ASP A 43 -2.27 -15.79 -21.75
N ASP A 44 -1.45 -14.81 -22.14
CA ASP A 44 -0.87 -13.81 -21.26
C ASP A 44 -1.81 -12.61 -21.05
N ILE A 45 -1.72 -12.03 -19.85
CA ILE A 45 -2.47 -10.85 -19.43
C ILE A 45 -1.60 -9.60 -19.59
N TYR A 46 -2.11 -8.61 -20.30
CA TYR A 46 -1.53 -7.28 -20.44
C TYR A 46 -2.52 -6.22 -19.96
N LEU A 47 -2.03 -5.00 -19.75
CA LEU A 47 -2.81 -3.88 -19.27
C LEU A 47 -2.50 -2.64 -20.11
N VAL A 48 -3.52 -1.84 -20.37
CA VAL A 48 -3.38 -0.48 -20.88
C VAL A 48 -4.26 0.47 -20.06
N THR A 49 -3.71 1.61 -19.66
CA THR A 49 -4.42 2.63 -18.88
C THR A 49 -4.67 3.90 -19.70
N MET A 50 -5.61 4.74 -19.24
CA MET A 50 -5.82 6.07 -19.82
C MET A 50 -4.54 6.90 -19.89
N HIS A 51 -3.63 6.74 -18.93
CA HIS A 51 -2.34 7.43 -18.92
C HIS A 51 -1.43 6.95 -20.06
N ASP A 52 -1.39 5.64 -20.33
CA ASP A 52 -0.57 5.08 -21.42
C ASP A 52 -1.10 5.55 -22.78
N LEU A 53 -2.42 5.66 -22.93
CA LEU A 53 -3.04 6.17 -24.15
C LEU A 53 -2.67 7.63 -24.44
N LEU A 54 -2.24 8.42 -23.46
CA LEU A 54 -1.68 9.76 -23.71
C LEU A 54 -0.39 9.71 -24.51
N LEU A 55 0.35 8.59 -24.55
CA LEU A 55 1.54 8.42 -25.39
C LEU A 55 1.20 8.17 -26.85
N GLY A 56 -0.05 7.81 -27.15
CA GLY A 56 -0.52 7.53 -28.49
C GLY A 56 -0.33 8.72 -29.45
N ASN A 57 0.07 8.41 -30.68
CA ASN A 57 0.28 9.41 -31.73
C ASN A 57 -0.89 9.51 -32.72
N SER A 58 -1.76 8.50 -32.74
CA SER A 58 -2.89 8.41 -33.68
C SER A 58 -4.08 7.68 -33.05
N VAL A 59 -5.30 8.04 -33.49
CA VAL A 59 -6.55 7.35 -33.10
C VAL A 59 -6.64 5.91 -33.61
N HIS A 60 -5.85 5.58 -34.63
CA HIS A 60 -5.79 4.26 -35.28
C HIS A 60 -4.63 3.41 -34.80
N GLN A 61 -3.71 3.97 -34.01
CA GLN A 61 -2.66 3.19 -33.37
C GLN A 61 -3.30 2.08 -32.52
N GLN A 62 -2.67 0.92 -32.46
CA GLN A 62 -3.18 -0.24 -31.72
C GLN A 62 -2.73 -0.18 -30.27
N VAL A 63 -3.51 -0.76 -29.36
CA VAL A 63 -3.15 -0.81 -27.94
C VAL A 63 -1.91 -1.68 -27.68
N GLU A 64 -1.59 -2.61 -28.59
CA GLU A 64 -0.38 -3.44 -28.52
C GLU A 64 0.92 -2.65 -28.33
N ASP A 65 1.02 -1.46 -28.94
CA ASP A 65 2.22 -0.63 -28.86
C ASP A 65 2.42 0.03 -27.47
N LEU A 66 1.37 0.04 -26.65
CA LEU A 66 1.31 0.78 -25.38
C LEU A 66 1.02 -0.12 -24.19
N MET A 67 0.55 -1.35 -24.43
CA MET A 67 0.25 -2.30 -23.36
C MET A 67 1.53 -2.75 -22.66
N PHE A 68 1.41 -3.09 -21.38
CA PHE A 68 2.50 -3.63 -20.58
C PHE A 68 2.03 -4.84 -19.77
N ARG A 69 2.97 -5.68 -19.34
CA ARG A 69 2.67 -6.82 -18.46
C ARG A 69 2.41 -6.29 -17.04
N PRO A 70 1.18 -6.41 -16.50
CA PRO A 70 0.86 -5.90 -15.17
C PRO A 70 1.38 -6.83 -14.08
N PHE A 71 1.38 -6.31 -12.86
CA PHE A 71 1.51 -7.12 -11.66
C PHE A 71 0.12 -7.69 -11.32
N CYS A 72 0.04 -9.00 -11.08
CA CYS A 72 -1.20 -9.69 -10.73
C CYS A 72 -1.26 -9.96 -9.23
N VAL A 73 -2.47 -9.86 -8.66
CA VAL A 73 -2.74 -10.15 -7.25
C VAL A 73 -3.52 -11.47 -7.14
N LYS A 74 -3.18 -12.30 -6.17
CA LYS A 74 -3.94 -13.53 -5.90
C LYS A 74 -5.30 -13.24 -5.27
N MET A 75 -6.29 -14.05 -5.59
CA MET A 75 -7.68 -13.88 -5.13
C MET A 75 -7.86 -13.85 -3.61
N ASN A 76 -7.00 -14.57 -2.88
CA ASN A 76 -7.05 -14.69 -1.42
C ASN A 76 -6.18 -13.66 -0.68
N THR A 77 -5.44 -12.81 -1.39
CA THR A 77 -4.65 -11.72 -0.82
C THR A 77 -5.57 -10.75 -0.08
N GLN A 78 -5.12 -10.21 1.05
CA GLN A 78 -5.88 -9.18 1.78
C GLN A 78 -5.83 -7.86 1.03
N VAL A 79 -6.91 -7.07 1.07
CA VAL A 79 -6.99 -5.79 0.36
C VAL A 79 -5.84 -4.83 0.70
N ILE A 80 -5.40 -4.80 1.97
CA ILE A 80 -4.26 -3.96 2.38
C ILE A 80 -2.92 -4.43 1.80
N ASP A 81 -2.75 -5.74 1.62
CA ASP A 81 -1.55 -6.33 1.01
C ASP A 81 -1.56 -6.10 -0.51
N ALA A 82 -2.72 -6.25 -1.15
CA ALA A 82 -2.91 -5.90 -2.56
C ALA A 82 -2.59 -4.43 -2.82
N ALA A 83 -3.11 -3.51 -2.00
CA ALA A 83 -2.81 -2.09 -2.10
C ALA A 83 -1.30 -1.81 -1.96
N PHE A 84 -0.62 -2.49 -1.04
CA PHE A 84 0.83 -2.39 -0.84
C PHE A 84 1.60 -2.86 -2.09
N GLU A 85 1.26 -4.03 -2.62
CA GLU A 85 1.91 -4.63 -3.80
C GLU A 85 1.66 -3.81 -5.07
N MET A 86 0.42 -3.34 -5.28
CA MET A 86 0.06 -2.45 -6.39
C MET A 86 0.95 -1.20 -6.37
N ILE A 87 1.05 -0.49 -5.24
CA ILE A 87 1.87 0.72 -5.18
C ILE A 87 3.37 0.42 -5.37
N ASN A 88 3.89 -0.68 -4.83
CA ASN A 88 5.30 -1.03 -4.98
C ASN A 88 5.67 -1.47 -6.40
N SER A 89 4.72 -2.07 -7.13
CA SER A 89 4.87 -2.35 -8.56
C SER A 89 4.70 -1.10 -9.45
N GLY A 90 4.42 0.07 -8.86
CA GLY A 90 4.17 1.31 -9.58
C GLY A 90 2.78 1.37 -10.22
N GLN A 91 1.89 0.45 -9.85
CA GLN A 91 0.56 0.29 -10.45
C GLN A 91 -0.54 0.76 -9.50
N ARG A 92 -1.68 1.12 -10.08
CA ARG A 92 -2.91 1.51 -9.33
C ARG A 92 -4.08 0.59 -9.61
N VAL A 93 -3.81 -0.48 -10.34
CA VAL A 93 -4.74 -1.51 -10.76
C VAL A 93 -3.95 -2.81 -10.86
N ALA A 94 -4.56 -3.92 -10.49
CA ALA A 94 -3.99 -5.25 -10.67
C ALA A 94 -5.08 -6.22 -11.15
N PRO A 95 -4.80 -7.04 -12.17
CA PRO A 95 -5.60 -8.22 -12.44
C PRO A 95 -5.59 -9.17 -11.24
N VAL A 96 -6.74 -9.77 -10.97
CA VAL A 96 -6.91 -10.76 -9.90
C VAL A 96 -6.93 -12.13 -10.51
N ILE A 97 -6.03 -13.00 -10.04
CA ILE A 97 -5.84 -14.35 -10.55
C ILE A 97 -6.16 -15.41 -9.50
N ASP A 98 -6.62 -16.58 -9.95
CA ASP A 98 -6.77 -17.77 -9.11
C ASP A 98 -5.43 -18.50 -8.89
N GLU A 99 -5.46 -19.65 -8.23
CA GLU A 99 -4.25 -20.44 -7.95
C GLU A 99 -3.64 -21.11 -9.20
N ASN A 100 -4.33 -21.09 -10.35
CA ASN A 100 -3.84 -21.60 -11.63
C ASN A 100 -3.45 -20.46 -12.60
N ASP A 101 -3.18 -19.26 -12.06
CA ASP A 101 -2.86 -18.03 -12.81
C ASP A 101 -3.95 -17.56 -13.78
N LYS A 102 -5.19 -18.06 -13.62
CA LYS A 102 -6.30 -17.64 -14.46
C LYS A 102 -6.89 -16.33 -13.97
N LEU A 103 -7.15 -15.40 -14.90
CA LEU A 103 -7.87 -14.16 -14.62
C LEU A 103 -9.30 -14.43 -14.11
N ILE A 104 -9.62 -13.91 -12.93
CA ILE A 104 -10.97 -14.01 -12.32
C ILE A 104 -11.56 -12.67 -11.89
N GLY A 105 -10.78 -11.59 -11.99
CA GLY A 105 -11.25 -10.26 -11.61
C GLY A 105 -10.21 -9.17 -11.84
N ILE A 106 -10.55 -7.96 -11.42
CA ILE A 106 -9.65 -6.81 -11.41
C ILE A 106 -9.89 -5.99 -10.13
N ILE A 107 -8.81 -5.52 -9.51
CA ILE A 107 -8.86 -4.63 -8.35
C ILE A 107 -8.16 -3.31 -8.70
N THR A 108 -8.75 -2.20 -8.29
CA THR A 108 -8.28 -0.84 -8.59
C THR A 108 -8.16 -0.01 -7.32
N ASP A 109 -7.55 1.17 -7.46
CA ASP A 109 -7.53 2.16 -6.38
C ASP A 109 -8.94 2.52 -5.88
N TYR A 110 -9.97 2.47 -6.72
CA TYR A 110 -11.35 2.72 -6.36
C TYR A 110 -11.86 1.71 -5.30
N ASP A 111 -11.61 0.42 -5.54
CA ASP A 111 -12.05 -0.65 -4.63
C ASP A 111 -11.36 -0.52 -3.27
N VAL A 112 -10.07 -0.16 -3.26
CA VAL A 112 -9.31 0.09 -2.03
C VAL A 112 -9.82 1.33 -1.30
N MET A 113 -10.19 2.40 -2.03
CA MET A 113 -10.71 3.63 -1.43
C MET A 113 -12.03 3.43 -0.72
N LYS A 114 -12.92 2.57 -1.22
CA LYS A 114 -14.16 2.22 -0.52
C LYS A 114 -13.91 1.68 0.88
N CYS A 115 -12.94 0.76 1.01
CA CYS A 115 -12.51 0.26 2.32
C CYS A 115 -11.76 1.31 3.16
N ALA A 116 -11.10 2.28 2.51
CA ALA A 116 -10.41 3.37 3.21
C ALA A 116 -11.39 4.40 3.79
N ALA A 117 -12.47 4.72 3.07
CA ALA A 117 -13.51 5.65 3.52
C ALA A 117 -14.20 5.16 4.81
N GLU A 118 -14.39 3.85 4.94
CA GLU A 118 -14.99 3.21 6.13
C GLU A 118 -13.99 2.97 7.28
N SER A 119 -12.71 3.34 7.11
CA SER A 119 -11.66 3.01 8.08
C SER A 119 -11.63 3.95 9.28
N GLU A 120 -11.90 3.41 10.47
CA GLU A 120 -11.75 4.15 11.75
C GLU A 120 -10.34 4.73 11.93
N LEU A 121 -9.30 4.03 11.47
CA LEU A 121 -7.92 4.51 11.59
C LEU A 121 -7.65 5.79 10.81
N LEU A 122 -8.37 6.02 9.70
CA LEU A 122 -8.15 7.18 8.83
C LEU A 122 -8.96 8.41 9.26
N LYS A 123 -9.94 8.26 10.16
CA LYS A 123 -10.74 9.37 10.70
C LYS A 123 -9.90 10.34 11.55
N ASP A 124 -8.89 9.83 12.24
CA ASP A 124 -8.00 10.64 13.09
C ASP A 124 -6.79 11.22 12.33
N VAL A 125 -6.61 10.86 11.06
CA VAL A 125 -5.46 11.31 10.25
C VAL A 125 -5.86 12.55 9.47
N LYS A 126 -5.15 13.66 9.71
CA LYS A 126 -5.38 14.91 8.98
C LYS A 126 -4.73 14.92 7.60
N ILE A 127 -5.41 15.53 6.64
CA ILE A 127 -4.97 15.66 5.25
C ILE A 127 -3.63 16.38 5.09
N ASP A 128 -3.34 17.36 5.94
CA ASP A 128 -2.02 18.04 5.97
C ASP A 128 -0.82 17.09 6.04
N LYS A 129 -0.99 15.91 6.65
CA LYS A 129 0.07 14.90 6.76
C LYS A 129 0.39 14.19 5.45
N ILE A 130 -0.57 14.11 4.53
CA ILE A 130 -0.46 13.30 3.31
C ILE A 130 -0.52 14.13 2.02
N MET A 131 -0.95 15.39 2.08
CA MET A 131 -1.12 16.21 0.89
C MET A 131 0.20 16.47 0.17
N THR A 132 0.14 16.45 -1.16
CA THR A 132 1.22 16.99 -1.97
C THR A 132 1.13 18.51 -1.95
N LYS A 133 2.15 19.16 -1.38
CA LYS A 133 2.26 20.62 -1.28
C LYS A 133 2.64 21.22 -2.63
N SER A 134 2.20 22.44 -2.89
CA SER A 134 2.52 23.19 -4.12
C SER A 134 2.15 22.41 -5.40
N PRO A 135 0.84 22.17 -5.64
CA PRO A 135 0.39 21.38 -6.78
C PRO A 135 0.77 22.08 -8.10
N VAL A 136 1.03 21.28 -9.13
CA VAL A 136 1.31 21.81 -10.47
C VAL A 136 0.03 22.42 -11.05
N THR A 137 0.14 23.65 -11.56
CA THR A 137 -0.96 24.42 -12.13
C THR A 137 -0.75 24.69 -13.62
N ILE A 138 -1.81 25.14 -14.29
CA ILE A 138 -1.79 25.60 -15.68
C ILE A 138 -2.77 26.77 -15.84
N ASP A 139 -2.44 27.76 -16.67
CA ASP A 139 -3.36 28.87 -16.94
C ASP A 139 -4.45 28.47 -17.95
N ILE A 140 -5.62 29.10 -17.86
CA ILE A 140 -6.81 28.70 -18.62
C ILE A 140 -6.67 28.85 -20.15
N ASP A 141 -5.79 29.75 -20.60
CA ASP A 141 -5.52 30.06 -22.01
C ASP A 141 -4.37 29.24 -22.60
N GLU A 142 -3.62 28.52 -21.76
CA GLU A 142 -2.54 27.64 -22.23
C GLU A 142 -3.08 26.45 -23.02
N SER A 143 -2.23 25.85 -23.86
CA SER A 143 -2.65 24.79 -24.76
C SER A 143 -2.85 23.43 -24.06
N ILE A 144 -3.76 22.62 -24.60
CA ILE A 144 -3.94 21.21 -24.20
C ILE A 144 -2.62 20.42 -24.36
N GLY A 145 -1.83 20.74 -25.37
CA GLY A 145 -0.50 20.16 -25.58
C GLY A 145 0.44 20.46 -24.41
N LYS A 146 0.46 21.70 -23.90
CA LYS A 146 1.23 22.04 -22.70
C LYS A 146 0.71 21.30 -21.47
N ALA A 147 -0.60 21.17 -21.32
CA ALA A 147 -1.21 20.36 -20.24
C ALA A 147 -0.70 18.91 -20.27
N ARG A 148 -0.74 18.25 -21.44
CA ARG A 148 -0.17 16.91 -21.65
C ARG A 148 1.31 16.87 -21.29
N SER A 149 2.11 17.83 -21.76
CA SER A 149 3.54 17.87 -21.46
C SER A 149 3.84 18.02 -19.96
N LEU A 150 3.08 18.84 -19.23
CA LEU A 150 3.21 18.95 -17.77
C LEU A 150 2.82 17.65 -17.07
N MET A 151 1.71 17.02 -17.47
CA MET A 151 1.27 15.72 -16.93
C MET A 151 2.34 14.64 -17.12
N MET A 152 2.91 14.53 -18.32
CA MET A 152 4.01 13.59 -18.61
C MET A 152 5.28 13.91 -17.82
N LYS A 153 5.68 15.19 -17.79
CA LYS A 153 6.93 15.63 -17.13
C LYS A 153 6.92 15.34 -15.63
N TYR A 154 5.78 15.58 -14.98
CA TYR A 154 5.65 15.40 -13.53
C TYR A 154 5.03 14.06 -13.14
N ASN A 155 4.71 13.20 -14.12
CA ASN A 155 4.01 11.92 -13.93
C ASN A 155 2.73 12.07 -13.08
N ILE A 156 1.89 13.03 -13.46
CA ILE A 156 0.62 13.36 -12.81
C ILE A 156 -0.54 13.30 -13.80
N GLY A 157 -1.70 12.86 -13.36
CA GLY A 157 -2.89 12.73 -14.22
C GLY A 157 -3.85 13.93 -14.17
N ARG A 158 -3.47 15.04 -13.52
CA ARG A 158 -4.31 16.24 -13.40
C ARG A 158 -3.53 17.51 -13.09
N LEU A 159 -4.10 18.64 -13.48
CA LEU A 159 -3.60 19.99 -13.23
C LEU A 159 -4.73 20.87 -12.72
N ILE A 160 -4.42 21.71 -11.73
CA ILE A 160 -5.32 22.76 -11.28
C ILE A 160 -5.23 23.92 -12.28
N VAL A 161 -6.39 24.40 -12.76
CA VAL A 161 -6.44 25.48 -13.74
C VAL A 161 -6.62 26.81 -13.03
N LEU A 162 -5.79 27.79 -13.39
CA LEU A 162 -5.83 29.15 -12.88
C LEU A 162 -6.50 30.10 -13.89
N ASP A 163 -7.22 31.10 -13.39
CA ASP A 163 -7.63 32.24 -14.21
C ASP A 163 -6.49 33.26 -14.38
N MET A 164 -6.78 34.35 -15.09
CA MET A 164 -5.81 35.42 -15.35
C MET A 164 -5.35 36.15 -14.07
N ASP A 165 -6.12 36.07 -12.97
CA ASP A 165 -5.78 36.65 -11.67
C ASP A 165 -5.00 35.66 -10.79
N GLY A 166 -4.68 34.46 -11.32
CA GLY A 166 -3.98 33.40 -10.59
C GLY A 166 -4.88 32.62 -9.63
N LYS A 167 -6.20 32.75 -9.71
CA LYS A 167 -7.14 32.03 -8.84
C LYS A 167 -7.46 30.64 -9.40
N PRO A 168 -7.49 29.59 -8.56
CA PRO A 168 -7.94 28.27 -8.98
C PRO A 168 -9.43 28.28 -9.37
N ILE A 169 -9.74 27.94 -10.62
CA ILE A 169 -11.10 27.99 -11.16
C ILE A 169 -11.65 26.64 -11.63
N GLY A 170 -10.81 25.61 -11.72
CA GLY A 170 -11.20 24.30 -12.19
C GLY A 170 -10.03 23.33 -12.26
N MET A 171 -10.26 22.19 -12.88
CA MET A 171 -9.27 21.13 -13.03
C MET A 171 -9.33 20.54 -14.44
N VAL A 172 -8.19 20.11 -14.94
CA VAL A 172 -8.09 19.30 -16.16
C VAL A 172 -7.35 18.01 -15.84
N THR A 173 -7.84 16.90 -16.38
CA THR A 173 -7.31 15.56 -16.17
C THR A 173 -6.81 14.94 -17.47
N GLU A 174 -6.04 13.86 -17.36
CA GLU A 174 -5.64 13.03 -18.50
C GLU A 174 -6.86 12.55 -19.30
N ASP A 175 -7.97 12.22 -18.63
CA ASP A 175 -9.18 11.75 -19.30
C ASP A 175 -9.77 12.82 -20.20
N ASP A 176 -9.76 14.08 -19.76
CA ASP A 176 -10.29 15.19 -20.54
C ASP A 176 -9.48 15.39 -21.83
N ILE A 177 -8.15 15.26 -21.73
CA ILE A 177 -7.24 15.32 -22.87
C ILE A 177 -7.48 14.14 -23.81
N VAL A 178 -7.47 12.91 -23.30
CA VAL A 178 -7.65 11.70 -24.10
C VAL A 178 -9.00 11.72 -24.81
N LYS A 179 -10.09 12.04 -24.11
CA LYS A 179 -11.43 12.15 -24.68
C LYS A 179 -11.51 13.23 -25.76
N LYS A 180 -10.87 14.38 -25.56
CA LYS A 180 -10.84 15.44 -26.56
C LYS A 180 -10.03 15.05 -27.79
N VAL A 181 -8.87 14.42 -27.60
CA VAL A 181 -7.88 14.15 -28.64
C VAL A 181 -8.24 12.92 -29.47
N PHE A 182 -8.66 11.83 -28.83
CA PHE A 182 -8.79 10.54 -29.50
C PHE A 182 -10.21 10.16 -29.92
N LYS A 183 -11.24 10.94 -29.52
CA LYS A 183 -12.61 10.70 -30.01
C LYS A 183 -12.79 11.10 -31.47
N PRO A 184 -13.47 10.26 -32.29
CA PRO A 184 -13.90 10.66 -33.63
C PRO A 184 -14.74 11.94 -33.59
N LYS A 185 -14.63 12.80 -34.62
CA LYS A 185 -15.46 14.01 -34.71
C LYS A 185 -16.92 13.62 -34.95
N THR A 186 -17.81 13.92 -34.01
CA THR A 186 -19.25 13.69 -34.17
C THR A 186 -19.98 14.88 -34.80
N LYS A 187 -19.45 16.11 -34.69
CA LYS A 187 -19.97 17.32 -35.36
C LYS A 187 -18.84 18.30 -35.69
N MET A 188 -18.91 18.96 -36.85
CA MET A 188 -18.01 20.07 -37.21
C MET A 188 -18.41 21.34 -36.44
N THR A 189 -17.44 22.08 -35.92
CA THR A 189 -17.68 23.40 -35.32
C THR A 189 -17.73 24.49 -36.39
N VAL A 190 -18.38 25.63 -36.09
CA VAL A 190 -18.57 26.75 -37.04
C VAL A 190 -17.23 27.26 -37.63
N GLY A 191 -16.15 27.27 -36.83
CA GLY A 191 -14.80 27.62 -37.32
C GLY A 191 -14.13 26.56 -38.20
N GLU A 192 -14.53 25.29 -38.11
CA GLU A 192 -14.06 24.23 -39.00
C GLU A 192 -14.75 24.28 -40.37
N LEU A 193 -15.97 24.83 -40.44
CA LEU A 193 -16.67 25.11 -41.70
C LEU A 193 -16.00 26.24 -42.50
N THR A 194 -15.34 27.19 -41.81
CA THR A 194 -14.57 28.29 -42.42
C THR A 194 -13.11 27.91 -42.73
N GLY A 195 -12.73 26.62 -42.65
CA GLY A 195 -11.42 26.12 -43.04
C GLY A 195 -10.30 26.24 -42.00
N ASN A 196 -10.54 26.86 -40.85
CA ASN A 196 -9.56 27.02 -39.77
C ASN A 196 -9.56 25.78 -38.86
N LYS A 197 -8.87 24.71 -39.27
CA LYS A 197 -8.64 23.55 -38.41
C LYS A 197 -7.49 23.81 -37.44
N VAL A 198 -7.77 24.45 -36.31
CA VAL A 198 -6.82 24.48 -35.19
C VAL A 198 -6.62 23.03 -34.69
N PRO A 199 -5.38 22.50 -34.65
CA PRO A 199 -5.12 21.18 -34.11
C PRO A 199 -5.65 21.07 -32.67
N ARG A 200 -6.24 19.93 -32.30
CA ARG A 200 -6.84 19.73 -30.95
C ARG A 200 -5.86 20.04 -29.82
N MET A 201 -4.59 19.67 -29.98
CA MET A 201 -3.54 19.95 -28.99
C MET A 201 -3.20 21.43 -28.85
N ALA A 202 -3.43 22.25 -29.88
CA ALA A 202 -3.17 23.68 -29.86
C ALA A 202 -4.36 24.49 -29.29
N GLN A 203 -5.51 23.84 -29.04
CA GLN A 203 -6.66 24.49 -28.40
C GLN A 203 -6.35 24.78 -26.93
N PRO A 204 -6.96 25.83 -26.35
CA PRO A 204 -6.75 26.19 -24.95
C PRO A 204 -7.41 25.22 -23.98
N VAL A 205 -6.86 25.11 -22.77
CA VAL A 205 -7.38 24.30 -21.65
C VAL A 205 -8.81 24.70 -21.29
N SER A 206 -9.20 25.96 -21.49
CA SER A 206 -10.59 26.44 -21.34
C SER A 206 -11.65 25.59 -22.07
N MET A 207 -11.28 24.82 -23.11
CA MET A 207 -12.21 23.94 -23.83
C MET A 207 -12.46 22.58 -23.16
N ILE A 208 -11.66 22.21 -22.16
CA ILE A 208 -11.70 20.89 -21.50
C ILE A 208 -11.66 20.97 -19.97
N ILE A 209 -11.76 22.18 -19.42
CA ILE A 209 -11.78 22.42 -17.98
C ILE A 209 -13.07 21.89 -17.35
N ASN A 210 -12.93 21.19 -16.22
CA ASN A 210 -14.06 20.79 -15.36
C ASN A 210 -14.31 21.85 -14.27
N LYS A 211 -15.58 22.24 -14.10
CA LYS A 211 -16.07 23.22 -13.11
C LYS A 211 -17.43 22.77 -12.52
N PRO A 212 -17.77 23.17 -11.28
CA PRO A 212 -16.95 23.91 -10.32
C PRO A 212 -15.83 23.03 -9.72
N LEU A 213 -14.83 23.66 -9.11
CA LEU A 213 -13.75 22.95 -8.44
C LEU A 213 -14.28 22.37 -7.12
N ILE A 214 -14.31 21.04 -7.02
CA ILE A 214 -14.58 20.34 -5.76
C ILE A 214 -13.31 20.45 -4.91
N THR A 215 -13.42 20.87 -3.64
CA THR A 215 -12.28 21.17 -2.76
C THR A 215 -12.49 20.60 -1.35
N ALA A 216 -11.40 20.48 -0.60
CA ALA A 216 -11.39 20.13 0.82
C ALA A 216 -10.49 21.09 1.61
N ASN A 217 -10.62 21.08 2.93
CA ASN A 217 -9.83 21.90 3.83
C ASN A 217 -8.64 21.13 4.40
N ILE A 218 -7.56 21.84 4.72
CA ILE A 218 -6.35 21.27 5.34
C ILE A 218 -6.62 20.56 6.68
N GLY A 219 -7.70 20.95 7.36
CA GLY A 219 -8.13 20.40 8.63
C GLY A 219 -9.01 19.16 8.51
N ASP A 220 -9.39 18.75 7.30
CA ASP A 220 -10.22 17.57 7.08
C ASP A 220 -9.41 16.29 7.33
N SER A 221 -10.12 15.21 7.66
CA SER A 221 -9.54 13.88 7.82
C SER A 221 -9.34 13.18 6.48
N VAL A 222 -8.47 12.16 6.47
CA VAL A 222 -8.26 11.30 5.30
C VAL A 222 -9.53 10.53 4.95
N ALA A 223 -10.30 10.08 5.95
CA ALA A 223 -11.57 9.38 5.72
C ALA A 223 -12.62 10.28 5.04
N GLU A 224 -12.83 11.51 5.54
CA GLU A 224 -13.77 12.47 4.93
C GLU A 224 -13.39 12.79 3.48
N VAL A 225 -12.11 12.99 3.20
CA VAL A 225 -11.65 13.23 1.82
C VAL A 225 -11.81 11.98 0.97
N ALA A 226 -11.50 10.78 1.48
CA ALA A 226 -11.73 9.53 0.74
C ALA A 226 -13.21 9.37 0.36
N GLU A 227 -14.12 9.69 1.28
CA GLU A 227 -15.57 9.69 1.03
C GLU A 227 -15.97 10.68 -0.08
N ILE A 228 -15.44 11.91 -0.08
CA ILE A 228 -15.67 12.87 -1.16
C ILE A 228 -15.16 12.33 -2.50
N LEU A 229 -13.94 11.76 -2.53
CA LEU A 229 -13.34 11.19 -3.75
C LEU A 229 -14.16 10.01 -4.29
N GLU A 230 -14.80 9.23 -3.43
CA GLU A 230 -15.69 8.13 -3.80
C GLU A 230 -17.04 8.64 -4.30
N GLN A 231 -17.75 9.45 -3.51
CA GLN A 231 -19.09 9.94 -3.81
C GLN A 231 -19.14 10.81 -5.07
N GLN A 232 -18.10 11.62 -5.31
CA GLN A 232 -18.03 12.50 -6.46
C GLN A 232 -17.38 11.83 -7.68
N ASP A 233 -16.94 10.57 -7.56
CA ASP A 233 -16.19 9.83 -8.58
C ASP A 233 -15.00 10.63 -9.14
N ILE A 234 -14.24 11.26 -8.23
CA ILE A 234 -13.04 12.02 -8.58
C ILE A 234 -11.80 11.36 -8.00
N ARG A 235 -10.67 11.52 -8.69
CA ARG A 235 -9.41 10.86 -8.32
C ARG A 235 -8.46 11.76 -7.52
N GLY A 236 -8.81 13.04 -7.35
CA GLY A 236 -8.07 13.98 -6.51
C GLY A 236 -8.81 15.29 -6.29
N ILE A 237 -8.44 15.96 -5.21
CA ILE A 237 -9.12 17.12 -4.65
C ILE A 237 -8.08 18.16 -4.20
N PRO A 238 -8.19 19.43 -4.62
CA PRO A 238 -7.36 20.50 -4.12
C PRO A 238 -7.68 20.83 -2.66
N ILE A 239 -6.64 21.12 -1.89
CA ILE A 239 -6.72 21.39 -0.46
C ILE A 239 -6.48 22.87 -0.19
N PHE A 240 -7.42 23.49 0.51
CA PHE A 240 -7.40 24.91 0.84
C PHE A 240 -7.21 25.15 2.34
N LYS A 241 -6.67 26.33 2.65
CA LYS A 241 -6.66 26.92 4.00
C LYS A 241 -6.97 28.40 3.88
N ASN A 242 -8.12 28.84 4.40
CA ASN A 242 -8.57 30.23 4.33
C ASN A 242 -8.49 30.77 2.88
N ASP A 243 -9.16 30.11 1.93
CA ASP A 243 -9.19 30.43 0.49
C ASP A 243 -7.85 30.37 -0.25
N THR A 244 -6.77 30.01 0.43
CA THR A 244 -5.46 29.81 -0.19
C THR A 244 -5.27 28.34 -0.54
N LEU A 245 -4.98 28.06 -1.81
CA LEU A 245 -4.57 26.73 -2.25
C LEU A 245 -3.26 26.32 -1.58
N ARG A 246 -3.26 25.20 -0.86
CA ARG A 246 -2.09 24.68 -0.11
C ARG A 246 -1.51 23.42 -0.71
N GLY A 247 -2.36 22.60 -1.32
CA GLY A 247 -1.96 21.28 -1.77
C GLY A 247 -3.01 20.63 -2.65
N ILE A 248 -2.74 19.38 -2.99
CA ILE A 248 -3.69 18.46 -3.59
C ILE A 248 -3.57 17.12 -2.88
N VAL A 249 -4.70 16.42 -2.71
CA VAL A 249 -4.73 15.02 -2.31
C VAL A 249 -5.34 14.21 -3.41
N THR A 250 -4.75 13.06 -3.67
CA THR A 250 -5.18 12.10 -4.67
C THR A 250 -5.38 10.73 -4.05
N ARG A 251 -6.10 9.83 -4.73
CA ARG A 251 -6.20 8.43 -4.30
C ARG A 251 -4.81 7.79 -4.13
N LEU A 252 -3.82 8.22 -4.94
CA LEU A 252 -2.43 7.77 -4.83
C LEU A 252 -1.77 8.20 -3.51
N ASP A 253 -2.06 9.40 -3.00
CA ASP A 253 -1.48 9.87 -1.73
C ASP A 253 -2.05 9.07 -0.55
N ILE A 254 -3.35 8.78 -0.57
CA ILE A 254 -4.02 7.92 0.42
C ILE A 254 -3.46 6.49 0.34
N LEU A 255 -3.31 5.92 -0.86
CA LEU A 255 -2.71 4.60 -1.05
C LEU A 255 -1.25 4.54 -0.59
N LYS A 256 -0.44 5.57 -0.88
CA LYS A 256 0.94 5.66 -0.37
C LYS A 256 0.96 5.69 1.16
N TYR A 257 0.06 6.43 1.77
CA TYR A 257 -0.09 6.47 3.22
C TYR A 257 -0.46 5.08 3.79
N LEU A 258 -1.42 4.38 3.17
CA LEU A 258 -1.79 3.01 3.55
C LEU A 258 -0.62 2.03 3.39
N ARG A 259 0.12 2.12 2.27
CA ARG A 259 1.35 1.35 2.05
C ARG A 259 2.37 1.61 3.15
N ASP A 260 2.59 2.87 3.54
CA ASP A 260 3.57 3.21 4.57
C ASP A 260 3.14 2.67 5.94
N LEU A 261 1.85 2.76 6.29
CA LEU A 261 1.30 2.12 7.49
C LEU A 261 1.50 0.60 7.46
N ARG A 262 1.29 -0.04 6.30
CA ARG A 262 1.48 -1.48 6.14
C ARG A 262 2.96 -1.86 6.25
N ALA A 263 3.84 -1.13 5.58
CA ALA A 263 5.30 -1.31 5.64
C ALA A 263 5.81 -1.25 7.08
N GLU A 264 5.33 -0.29 7.87
CA GLU A 264 5.68 -0.15 9.27
C GLU A 264 5.21 -1.32 10.16
N SER A 265 4.22 -2.09 9.70
CA SER A 265 3.70 -3.28 10.38
C SER A 265 4.36 -4.58 9.94
N MET A 266 5.06 -4.59 8.81
CA MET A 266 5.74 -5.79 8.30
C MET A 266 7.03 -6.04 9.08
N VAL A 267 7.32 -7.32 9.31
CA VAL A 267 8.53 -7.77 9.97
C VAL A 267 9.25 -8.70 9.02
N GLU A 268 10.41 -8.28 8.54
CA GLU A 268 11.26 -9.13 7.71
C GLU A 268 11.88 -10.24 8.57
N VAL A 269 11.84 -11.48 8.09
CA VAL A 269 12.38 -12.65 8.79
C VAL A 269 13.42 -13.33 7.92
N GLU A 270 14.67 -13.28 8.33
CA GLU A 270 15.77 -13.98 7.67
C GLU A 270 16.10 -15.26 8.43
N ILE A 271 16.08 -16.41 7.76
CA ILE A 271 16.48 -17.69 8.31
C ILE A 271 17.77 -18.14 7.61
N GLN A 272 18.86 -18.27 8.35
CA GLN A 272 20.19 -18.65 7.85
C GLN A 272 20.71 -19.88 8.59
N GLY A 273 21.30 -20.85 7.88
CA GLY A 273 21.85 -22.06 8.50
C GLY A 273 21.66 -23.33 7.67
N ASP A 274 22.20 -24.45 8.18
CA ASP A 274 21.99 -25.78 7.62
C ASP A 274 20.69 -26.37 8.19
N PHE A 275 19.70 -26.55 7.31
CA PHE A 275 18.40 -27.15 7.63
C PHE A 275 18.20 -28.43 6.81
N ASP A 276 17.49 -29.38 7.42
CA ASP A 276 16.74 -30.36 6.64
C ASP A 276 15.39 -29.69 6.24
N GLU A 277 14.85 -30.01 5.05
CA GLU A 277 13.67 -29.32 4.47
C GLU A 277 12.46 -29.31 5.42
N ASP A 278 12.19 -30.44 6.09
CA ASP A 278 11.14 -30.58 7.11
C ASP A 278 11.30 -29.62 8.30
N GLN A 279 12.54 -29.35 8.72
CA GLN A 279 12.82 -28.46 9.87
C GLN A 279 12.63 -27.00 9.50
N ARG A 280 12.87 -26.64 8.24
CA ARG A 280 12.64 -25.29 7.74
C ARG A 280 11.15 -24.97 7.71
N GLU A 281 10.32 -25.86 7.16
CA GLU A 281 8.87 -25.65 7.13
C GLU A 281 8.29 -25.57 8.56
N LEU A 282 8.78 -26.41 9.47
CA LEU A 282 8.40 -26.37 10.88
C LEU A 282 8.83 -25.07 11.57
N ALA A 283 10.05 -24.59 11.31
CA ALA A 283 10.55 -23.31 11.80
C ALA A 283 9.66 -22.16 11.34
N GLU A 284 9.33 -22.11 10.04
CA GLU A 284 8.48 -21.08 9.44
C GLU A 284 7.08 -21.05 10.08
N ARG A 285 6.47 -22.22 10.30
CA ARG A 285 5.17 -22.34 11.01
C ARG A 285 5.24 -21.84 12.45
N ILE A 286 6.30 -22.16 13.20
CA ILE A 286 6.48 -21.70 14.58
C ILE A 286 6.72 -20.19 14.61
N LEU A 287 7.55 -19.69 13.70
CA LEU A 287 7.92 -18.29 13.63
C LEU A 287 6.71 -17.40 13.43
N PHE A 288 5.78 -17.77 12.55
CA PHE A 288 4.56 -16.97 12.37
C PHE A 288 3.80 -16.77 13.69
N ASN A 289 3.68 -17.84 14.49
CA ASN A 289 3.00 -17.78 15.79
C ASN A 289 3.80 -17.01 16.83
N GLU A 290 5.12 -17.18 16.89
CA GLU A 290 5.95 -16.50 17.87
C GLU A 290 6.21 -15.02 17.55
N ILE A 291 6.37 -14.67 16.28
CA ILE A 291 6.53 -13.28 15.82
C ILE A 291 5.28 -12.47 16.17
N LYS A 292 4.08 -13.02 16.00
CA LYS A 292 2.85 -12.37 16.48
C LYS A 292 2.93 -12.02 17.96
N LYS A 293 3.49 -12.91 18.80
CA LYS A 293 3.66 -12.64 20.23
C LYS A 293 4.73 -11.57 20.46
N ILE A 294 5.85 -11.59 19.73
CA ILE A 294 6.92 -10.58 19.85
C ILE A 294 6.43 -9.19 19.41
N ALA A 295 5.64 -9.11 18.34
CA ALA A 295 5.08 -7.87 17.80
C ALA A 295 4.21 -7.09 18.81
N ILE A 296 3.57 -7.77 19.77
CA ILE A 296 2.79 -7.12 20.85
C ILE A 296 3.68 -6.20 21.72
N TYR A 297 4.98 -6.50 21.83
CA TYR A 297 5.89 -5.77 22.73
C TYR A 297 6.54 -4.55 22.08
N SER A 298 6.67 -4.52 20.75
CA SER A 298 7.21 -3.38 20.02
C SER A 298 6.33 -3.05 18.83
N LYS A 299 5.80 -1.82 18.80
CA LYS A 299 5.00 -1.30 17.68
C LYS A 299 5.75 -1.31 16.33
N LYS A 300 7.09 -1.38 16.35
CA LYS A 300 7.95 -1.46 15.16
C LYS A 300 9.09 -2.46 15.41
N ILE A 301 9.14 -3.53 14.64
CA ILE A 301 10.28 -4.45 14.53
C ILE A 301 10.81 -4.27 13.11
N HIS A 302 12.10 -3.97 12.95
CA HIS A 302 12.69 -3.77 11.62
C HIS A 302 12.91 -5.11 10.93
N TRP A 303 13.58 -6.04 11.61
CA TRP A 303 13.84 -7.39 11.10
C TRP A 303 14.10 -8.36 12.25
N ILE A 304 13.88 -9.63 11.97
CA ILE A 304 14.21 -10.78 12.81
C ILE A 304 15.15 -11.66 12.00
N LYS A 305 16.30 -12.01 12.56
CA LYS A 305 17.23 -12.95 11.94
C LYS A 305 17.39 -14.16 12.84
N LEU A 306 17.29 -15.34 12.27
CA LEU A 306 17.57 -16.61 12.92
C LEU A 306 18.80 -17.22 12.27
N ALA A 307 19.83 -17.45 13.08
CA ALA A 307 20.99 -18.21 12.68
C ALA A 307 20.90 -19.59 13.34
N VAL A 308 20.71 -20.62 12.54
CA VAL A 308 20.64 -22.01 12.99
C VAL A 308 21.94 -22.72 12.65
N LYS A 309 22.49 -23.43 13.63
CA LYS A 309 23.71 -24.19 13.45
C LYS A 309 23.45 -25.65 13.80
N LYS A 310 23.67 -26.53 12.82
CA LYS A 310 23.62 -27.98 12.96
C LYS A 310 24.98 -28.48 13.49
N GLU A 311 24.96 -29.20 14.59
CA GLU A 311 26.13 -29.91 15.12
C GLU A 311 25.79 -31.40 15.25
N ARG A 312 26.79 -32.24 15.49
CA ARG A 312 26.58 -33.67 15.76
C ARG A 312 27.14 -33.99 17.13
N ASP A 313 26.34 -34.65 17.96
CA ASP A 313 26.85 -35.21 19.22
C ASP A 313 27.82 -36.37 18.93
N LYS A 314 28.60 -36.79 19.92
CA LYS A 314 29.57 -37.91 19.86
C LYS A 314 28.94 -39.23 19.38
N GLY A 315 27.61 -39.38 19.47
CA GLY A 315 26.84 -40.51 18.94
C GLY A 315 26.27 -40.34 17.52
N GLY A 316 26.61 -39.26 16.80
CA GLY A 316 26.20 -39.02 15.41
C GLY A 316 24.79 -38.43 15.21
N VAL A 317 24.01 -38.27 16.28
CA VAL A 317 22.69 -37.63 16.22
C VAL A 317 22.88 -36.11 16.02
N PRO A 318 22.28 -35.51 14.98
CA PRO A 318 22.36 -34.08 14.77
C PRO A 318 21.59 -33.34 15.86
N ASN A 319 22.17 -32.24 16.35
CA ASN A 319 21.52 -31.29 17.24
C ASN A 319 21.59 -29.89 16.64
N TYR A 320 20.73 -29.00 17.11
CA TYR A 320 20.60 -27.65 16.57
C TYR A 320 20.73 -26.62 17.69
N SER A 321 21.52 -25.58 17.44
CA SER A 321 21.52 -24.35 18.22
C SER A 321 20.90 -23.23 17.38
N VAL A 322 20.12 -22.37 18.02
CA VAL A 322 19.39 -21.29 17.33
C VAL A 322 19.74 -19.97 17.98
N LYS A 323 20.39 -19.07 17.23
CA LYS A 323 20.58 -17.67 17.63
C LYS A 323 19.51 -16.80 16.99
N THR A 324 18.77 -16.10 17.82
CA THR A 324 17.72 -15.17 17.41
C THR A 324 18.19 -13.74 17.61
N TYR A 325 18.02 -12.93 16.59
CA TYR A 325 18.30 -11.51 16.56
C TYR A 325 17.01 -10.77 16.24
N VAL A 326 16.60 -9.80 17.07
CA VAL A 326 15.42 -8.97 16.82
C VAL A 326 15.84 -7.51 16.85
N LYS A 327 15.81 -6.87 15.68
CA LYS A 327 16.14 -5.45 15.55
C LYS A 327 14.89 -4.60 15.70
N THR A 328 14.92 -3.68 16.64
CA THR A 328 13.93 -2.59 16.78
C THR A 328 14.59 -1.25 16.42
N PRO A 329 13.82 -0.17 16.22
CA PRO A 329 14.38 1.17 15.99
C PRO A 329 15.38 1.60 17.06
N ARG A 330 15.24 1.09 18.30
CA ARG A 330 16.03 1.54 19.46
C ARG A 330 17.14 0.59 19.86
N LYS A 331 16.97 -0.72 19.67
CA LYS A 331 17.87 -1.74 20.22
C LYS A 331 17.83 -3.03 19.40
N LEU A 332 18.96 -3.73 19.37
CA LEU A 332 19.07 -5.10 18.89
C LEU A 332 18.99 -6.05 20.10
N TYR A 333 18.04 -6.98 20.07
CA TYR A 333 17.93 -8.04 21.05
C TYR A 333 18.55 -9.32 20.49
N VAL A 334 19.27 -10.06 21.32
CA VAL A 334 19.95 -11.29 20.91
C VAL A 334 19.70 -12.35 21.97
N ALA A 335 19.37 -13.56 21.54
CA ALA A 335 19.31 -14.73 22.42
C ALA A 335 19.75 -15.98 21.68
N GLU A 336 20.12 -17.00 22.44
CA GLU A 336 20.53 -18.30 21.93
C GLU A 336 19.74 -19.39 22.63
N GLY A 337 19.02 -20.18 21.86
CA GLY A 337 18.46 -21.46 22.27
C GLY A 337 19.55 -22.51 22.14
N LYS A 338 19.80 -23.22 23.24
CA LYS A 338 20.75 -24.33 23.26
C LYS A 338 20.02 -25.66 23.07
N PRO A 339 20.67 -26.65 22.44
CA PRO A 339 20.10 -27.98 22.26
C PRO A 339 19.50 -28.53 23.57
N LYS A 340 18.28 -29.06 23.51
CA LYS A 340 17.63 -29.80 24.60
C LYS A 340 17.27 -31.21 24.17
N LEU A 341 17.60 -32.20 25.01
CA LEU A 341 17.14 -33.57 24.84
C LEU A 341 15.68 -33.68 25.29
N SER A 342 14.81 -34.15 24.40
CA SER A 342 13.49 -34.66 24.78
C SER A 342 13.52 -36.19 24.75
N SER A 343 12.78 -36.83 25.67
CA SER A 343 12.56 -38.26 25.63
C SER A 343 11.09 -38.58 25.40
N THR A 344 10.80 -39.32 24.34
CA THR A 344 9.46 -39.83 24.06
C THR A 344 9.38 -41.25 24.59
N LYS A 345 8.47 -41.50 25.54
CA LYS A 345 8.23 -42.82 26.12
C LYS A 345 6.98 -43.42 25.47
N ARG A 346 7.11 -44.58 24.83
CA ARG A 346 5.97 -45.42 24.48
C ARG A 346 5.69 -46.32 25.66
N ILE A 347 4.45 -46.30 26.13
CA ILE A 347 3.97 -47.07 27.27
C ILE A 347 2.89 -48.01 26.73
N ASP A 348 3.03 -49.30 26.98
CA ASP A 348 1.97 -50.27 26.79
C ASP A 348 1.09 -50.25 28.03
N TRP A 349 -0.21 -50.36 27.81
CA TRP A 349 -1.18 -50.40 28.89
C TRP A 349 -2.20 -51.48 28.56
N ASP A 350 -2.16 -52.56 29.33
CA ASP A 350 -3.02 -53.74 29.16
C ASP A 350 -4.27 -53.70 30.04
N GLY A 351 -4.43 -52.63 30.83
CA GLY A 351 -5.54 -52.43 31.76
C GLY A 351 -5.18 -52.66 33.23
N GLU A 352 -4.07 -53.34 33.54
CA GLU A 352 -3.63 -53.61 34.93
C GLU A 352 -2.22 -53.07 35.22
N GLU A 353 -1.27 -53.12 34.26
CA GLU A 353 0.08 -52.57 34.42
C GLU A 353 0.45 -51.59 33.29
N MET A 354 1.32 -50.63 33.61
CA MET A 354 1.94 -49.73 32.63
C MET A 354 3.39 -50.17 32.40
N GLU A 355 3.71 -50.66 31.22
CA GLU A 355 5.06 -51.08 30.85
C GLU A 355 5.69 -50.14 29.82
N LEU A 356 6.93 -49.72 30.06
CA LEU A 356 7.63 -48.83 29.15
C LEU A 356 8.25 -49.63 28.01
N VAL A 357 7.67 -49.51 26.81
CA VAL A 357 8.05 -50.28 25.61
C VAL A 357 9.28 -49.70 24.92
N ALA A 358 9.42 -48.38 24.92
CA ALA A 358 10.56 -47.73 24.30
C ALA A 358 10.74 -46.30 24.84
N GLU A 359 11.98 -45.90 25.12
CA GLU A 359 12.36 -44.51 25.33
C GLU A 359 13.24 -44.05 24.17
N LYS A 360 12.77 -43.07 23.39
CA LYS A 360 13.52 -42.51 22.27
C LYS A 360 13.93 -41.08 22.63
N GLN A 361 15.24 -40.86 22.75
CA GLN A 361 15.79 -39.52 22.94
C GLN A 361 16.03 -38.85 21.59
N ARG A 362 15.53 -37.62 21.43
CA ARG A 362 15.78 -36.78 20.26
C ARG A 362 16.06 -35.35 20.70
N TRP A 363 16.85 -34.65 19.90
CA TRP A 363 17.04 -33.21 20.09
C TRP A 363 15.81 -32.48 19.56
N ASP A 364 15.20 -31.64 20.41
CA ASP A 364 13.96 -30.95 20.09
C ASP A 364 14.23 -29.56 19.51
N PHE A 365 14.33 -29.47 18.19
CA PHE A 365 14.53 -28.20 17.49
C PHE A 365 13.41 -27.17 17.80
N ILE A 366 12.17 -27.61 18.00
CA ILE A 366 11.04 -26.73 18.31
C ILE A 366 11.26 -26.05 19.66
N GLU A 367 11.62 -26.82 20.69
CA GLU A 367 11.91 -26.25 22.01
C GLU A 367 13.10 -25.28 21.95
N VAL A 368 14.16 -25.63 21.23
CA VAL A 368 15.34 -24.76 21.08
C VAL A 368 14.97 -23.43 20.43
N LEU A 369 14.18 -23.47 19.35
CA LEU A 369 13.70 -22.27 18.66
C LEU A 369 12.80 -21.42 19.57
N LYS A 370 11.84 -22.05 20.25
CA LYS A 370 10.94 -21.36 21.19
C LYS A 370 11.71 -20.71 22.34
N ASP A 371 12.66 -21.42 22.93
CA ASP A 371 13.51 -20.89 24.01
C ASP A 371 14.27 -19.63 23.58
N ALA A 372 14.84 -19.65 22.38
CA ALA A 372 15.56 -18.50 21.83
C ALA A 372 14.62 -17.29 21.68
N LEU A 373 13.45 -17.50 21.09
CA LEU A 373 12.45 -16.45 20.87
C LEU A 373 11.86 -15.92 22.19
N ASP A 374 11.53 -16.79 23.14
CA ASP A 374 11.01 -16.42 24.46
C ASP A 374 12.05 -15.66 25.30
N SER A 375 13.33 -15.99 25.14
CA SER A 375 14.41 -15.25 25.79
C SER A 375 14.50 -13.81 25.26
N VAL A 376 14.40 -13.60 23.93
CA VAL A 376 14.30 -12.25 23.37
C VAL A 376 13.06 -11.53 23.88
N LYS A 377 11.91 -12.20 23.91
CA LYS A 377 10.65 -11.64 24.40
C LYS A 377 10.75 -11.18 25.87
N LYS A 378 11.37 -11.98 26.74
CA LYS A 378 11.64 -11.58 28.14
C LYS A 378 12.49 -10.32 28.21
N GLN A 379 13.56 -10.23 27.41
CA GLN A 379 14.39 -9.02 27.35
C GLN A 379 13.59 -7.79 26.89
N MET A 380 12.74 -7.94 25.87
CA MET A 380 11.88 -6.86 25.38
C MET A 380 10.85 -6.42 26.42
N ASN A 381 10.27 -7.35 27.18
CA ASN A 381 9.30 -7.04 28.22
C ASN A 381 9.94 -6.24 29.36
N ILE A 382 11.11 -6.67 29.84
CA ILE A 382 11.89 -5.94 30.86
C ILE A 382 12.20 -4.51 30.40
N ASP A 383 12.61 -4.33 29.14
CA ASP A 383 12.88 -3.00 28.59
C ASP A 383 11.61 -2.14 28.45
N LYS A 384 10.45 -2.74 28.15
CA LYS A 384 9.16 -2.06 28.07
C LYS A 384 8.70 -1.57 29.45
N GLU A 385 8.76 -2.42 30.47
CA GLU A 385 8.40 -2.08 31.86
C GLU A 385 9.30 -0.98 32.43
N LYS A 386 10.62 -1.05 32.17
CA LYS A 386 11.57 0.02 32.55
C LYS A 386 11.24 1.37 31.90
N ARG A 387 10.66 1.38 30.69
CA ARG A 387 10.27 2.62 30.01
C ARG A 387 8.97 3.18 30.56
N GLN A 388 7.99 2.33 30.82
CA GLN A 388 6.72 2.77 31.42
C GLN A 388 6.95 3.36 32.81
N SER A 389 7.79 2.74 33.63
CA SER A 389 8.17 3.29 34.94
C SER A 389 8.96 4.59 34.83
N LYS A 390 9.89 4.70 33.87
CA LYS A 390 10.64 5.95 33.63
C LYS A 390 9.75 7.09 33.11
N ALA A 391 8.79 6.80 32.22
CA ALA A 391 7.83 7.77 31.72
C ALA A 391 6.87 8.25 32.83
N LEU A 392 6.38 7.34 33.68
CA LEU A 392 5.59 7.70 34.86
C LEU A 392 6.38 8.59 35.83
N ASN A 393 7.66 8.31 36.03
CA ASN A 393 8.52 9.10 36.93
C ASN A 393 8.88 10.47 36.35
N ILE A 394 8.98 10.61 35.02
CA ILE A 394 9.17 11.92 34.37
C ILE A 394 7.88 12.74 34.46
N GLY A 395 6.72 12.15 34.16
CA GLY A 395 5.43 12.84 34.32
C GLY A 395 5.16 13.27 35.77
N LYS A 396 5.52 12.45 36.77
CA LYS A 396 5.44 12.84 38.18
C LYS A 396 6.41 13.98 38.55
N LYS A 397 7.60 14.03 37.94
CA LYS A 397 8.56 15.12 38.16
C LYS A 397 8.12 16.42 37.48
N GLU A 398 7.45 16.35 36.34
CA GLU A 398 6.88 17.52 35.66
C GLU A 398 5.69 18.08 36.43
N ILE A 399 4.79 17.23 36.94
CA ILE A 399 3.67 17.65 37.79
C ILE A 399 4.17 18.27 39.11
N MET A 400 5.18 17.66 39.76
CA MET A 400 5.79 18.24 40.96
C MET A 400 6.59 19.53 40.67
N ALA A 401 7.08 19.74 39.45
CA ALA A 401 7.77 20.99 39.09
C ALA A 401 6.77 22.13 38.82
N GLU A 402 5.57 21.83 38.34
CA GLU A 402 4.46 22.78 38.20
C GLU A 402 3.85 23.16 39.57
N GLU A 403 3.73 22.23 40.51
CA GLU A 403 3.23 22.54 41.87
C GLU A 403 4.21 23.38 42.72
N PHE A 404 5.51 23.38 42.39
CA PHE A 404 6.52 24.18 43.10
C PHE A 404 6.80 25.55 42.46
N SER A 405 6.28 25.84 41.26
CA SER A 405 6.38 27.17 40.63
C SER A 405 5.23 28.11 41.02
N GLU A 406 4.19 27.60 41.68
CA GLU A 406 3.10 28.39 42.28
C GLU A 406 3.36 28.65 43.78
N THR A 407 4.43 29.38 44.10
CA THR A 407 4.48 30.11 45.39
C THR A 407 4.51 31.61 45.09
N PRO A 408 3.52 32.39 45.56
CA PRO A 408 3.47 33.80 45.26
C PRO A 408 4.53 34.53 46.09
N THR A 409 5.44 35.23 45.41
CA THR A 409 6.24 36.28 46.02
C THR A 409 5.30 37.39 46.49
N GLU A 410 5.06 37.44 47.81
CA GLU A 410 4.49 38.61 48.47
C GLU A 410 5.47 39.78 48.36
N ASN A 411 4.90 40.95 48.04
CA ASN A 411 5.53 42.25 47.93
C ASN A 411 6.22 42.67 49.24
N GLU A 412 7.40 43.29 49.15
CA GLU A 412 7.77 44.38 50.05
C GLU A 412 8.57 45.47 49.28
N GLU A 413 7.96 46.67 49.32
CA GLU A 413 8.47 48.06 49.15
C GLU A 413 8.99 48.57 47.79
#